data_AF-A0A380TFL6-F1
#
_entry.id   AF-A0A380TFL6-F1
#
_cell.length_a   1.000
_cell.length_b   1.000
_cell.length_c   1.000
_cell.angle_alpha   90.00
_cell.angle_beta   90.00
_cell.angle_gamma   90.00
#
_symmetry.space_group_name_H-M   'P 1'
#
loop_
_entity.id
_entity.type
_entity.pdbx_description
1 polymer ?
#
loop_
_entity_poly.entity_id
_entity_poly.type
_entity_poly.pdbx_seq_one_letter_code
_entity_poly.pdbx_strand_id
1 'polypeptide(L)'
;MRIMSTDDLPIELIESFRSELPEEFSVELTEGRIALCSVEPPSWISLIANAEWWQQSLLAYSALYLAEIVKEAGKETWKSRAKAISILVTGKNNIKKMALAIWRFKSKLPRRTQIYASLPEPNQFLGSRLLISGKDTGLIELEIALFVHHLPHVSALIERHKAENTRPVSGYFLKILGNGDLQVEWCDAGSLENYSSIMSLNESVARRSE
;
A
#
# COMPACT_ATOMS: atom_id res chain seq x y z
N MET A 1 -10.60 -2.05 -8.71
CA MET A 1 -10.16 -1.84 -7.29
C MET A 1 -11.36 -1.48 -6.43
N ARG A 2 -11.39 -1.81 -5.14
CA ARG A 2 -12.48 -1.45 -4.22
C ARG A 2 -12.02 -0.45 -3.16
N ILE A 3 -12.89 0.44 -2.72
CA ILE A 3 -12.66 1.32 -1.57
C ILE A 3 -13.57 0.87 -0.43
N MET A 4 -12.97 0.62 0.74
CA MET A 4 -13.67 0.33 1.98
C MET A 4 -13.31 1.37 3.03
N SER A 5 -14.26 1.74 3.89
CA SER A 5 -14.04 2.73 4.94
C SER A 5 -14.81 2.40 6.22
N THR A 6 -14.37 2.98 7.33
CA THR A 6 -15.17 3.10 8.55
C THR A 6 -16.37 4.01 8.32
N ASP A 7 -17.46 3.81 9.04
CA ASP A 7 -18.73 4.55 8.88
C ASP A 7 -18.65 6.03 9.31
N ASP A 8 -17.65 6.40 10.11
CA ASP A 8 -17.46 7.75 10.65
C ASP A 8 -17.13 8.83 9.59
N LEU A 9 -16.76 8.43 8.38
CA LEU A 9 -16.47 9.37 7.27
C LEU A 9 -17.76 9.76 6.50
N PRO A 10 -17.86 10.93 5.87
CA PRO A 10 -18.98 11.22 4.96
C PRO A 10 -18.88 10.39 3.68
N ILE A 11 -19.99 9.85 3.16
CA ILE A 11 -19.96 9.04 1.93
C ILE A 11 -19.63 9.89 0.71
N GLU A 12 -20.11 11.12 0.67
CA GLU A 12 -19.88 12.11 -0.39
C GLU A 12 -18.38 12.42 -0.53
N LEU A 13 -17.66 12.39 0.59
CA LEU A 13 -16.21 12.57 0.62
C LEU A 13 -15.50 11.37 -0.04
N ILE A 14 -15.97 10.15 0.20
CA ILE A 14 -15.43 8.93 -0.45
C ILE A 14 -15.76 8.92 -1.94
N GLU A 15 -16.97 9.32 -2.33
CA GLU A 15 -17.39 9.44 -3.73
C GLU A 15 -16.57 10.49 -4.49
N SER A 16 -16.33 11.64 -3.87
CA SER A 16 -15.44 12.67 -4.42
C SER A 16 -14.04 12.10 -4.65
N PHE A 17 -13.48 11.37 -3.70
CA PHE A 17 -12.17 10.73 -3.88
C PHE A 17 -12.17 9.68 -4.99
N ARG A 18 -13.21 8.85 -5.09
CA ARG A 18 -13.38 7.90 -6.21
C ARG A 18 -13.35 8.61 -7.56
N SER A 19 -14.02 9.76 -7.68
CA SER A 19 -14.05 10.55 -8.92
C SER A 19 -12.71 11.22 -9.28
N GLU A 20 -11.84 11.44 -8.28
CA GLU A 20 -10.49 11.97 -8.51
C GLU A 20 -9.51 10.88 -8.98
N LEU A 21 -9.84 9.59 -8.78
CA LEU A 21 -9.01 8.49 -9.25
C LEU A 21 -9.19 8.30 -10.77
N PRO A 22 -8.13 7.87 -11.49
CA PRO A 22 -8.22 7.64 -12.93
C PRO A 22 -9.30 6.62 -13.28
N GLU A 23 -10.08 6.87 -14.33
CA GLU A 23 -11.17 5.97 -14.78
C GLU A 23 -10.66 4.56 -15.09
N GLU A 24 -9.43 4.46 -15.61
CA GLU A 24 -8.76 3.19 -15.91
C GLU A 24 -8.57 2.28 -14.68
N PHE A 25 -8.74 2.80 -13.47
CA PHE A 25 -8.62 2.00 -12.25
C PHE A 25 -9.88 1.17 -11.92
N SER A 26 -11.00 1.42 -12.62
CA SER A 26 -12.28 0.74 -12.42
C SER A 26 -12.60 0.60 -10.93
N VAL A 27 -12.74 1.76 -10.27
CA VAL A 27 -12.89 1.83 -8.82
C VAL A 27 -14.34 1.67 -8.42
N GLU A 28 -14.59 0.77 -7.48
CA GLU A 28 -15.90 0.50 -6.89
C GLU A 28 -15.89 0.85 -5.40
N LEU A 29 -17.04 1.24 -4.87
CA LEU A 29 -17.22 1.38 -3.42
C LEU A 29 -17.79 0.06 -2.90
N THR A 30 -17.19 -0.48 -1.84
CA THR A 30 -17.71 -1.70 -1.21
C THR A 30 -19.11 -1.43 -0.64
N GLU A 31 -20.03 -2.37 -0.86
CA GLU A 31 -21.35 -2.33 -0.22
C GLU A 31 -21.19 -2.57 1.29
N GLY A 32 -21.44 -1.53 2.07
CA GLY A 32 -21.31 -1.56 3.52
C GLY A 32 -20.05 -0.88 4.05
N ARG A 33 -20.20 -0.26 5.22
CA ARG A 33 -19.15 0.47 5.93
C ARG A 33 -18.98 -0.14 7.31
N ILE A 34 -17.76 -0.12 7.83
CA ILE A 34 -17.47 -0.79 9.10
C ILE A 34 -17.81 0.15 10.24
N ALA A 35 -18.85 -0.19 10.98
CA ALA A 35 -19.22 0.46 12.24
C ALA A 35 -18.39 -0.14 13.38
N LEU A 36 -17.66 0.71 14.10
CA LEU A 36 -16.82 0.28 15.23
C LEU A 36 -17.39 0.84 16.53
N CYS A 37 -17.81 -0.06 17.43
CA CYS A 37 -18.46 0.28 18.69
C CYS A 37 -17.43 0.62 19.80
N SER A 38 -16.60 1.63 19.57
CA SER A 38 -15.61 2.15 20.53
C SER A 38 -15.96 3.58 20.94
N VAL A 39 -15.52 4.03 22.12
CA VAL A 39 -15.60 5.43 22.56
C VAL A 39 -14.81 6.34 21.62
N GLU A 40 -13.66 5.87 21.15
CA GLU A 40 -12.86 6.48 20.10
C GLU A 40 -12.56 5.43 19.04
N PRO A 41 -13.43 5.26 18.02
CA PRO A 41 -13.20 4.28 16.99
C PRO A 41 -12.03 4.71 16.10
N PRO A 42 -11.15 3.77 15.69
CA PRO A 42 -10.16 4.07 14.68
C PRO A 42 -10.87 4.43 13.37
N SER A 43 -10.36 5.43 12.67
CA SER A 43 -10.91 5.89 11.40
C SER A 43 -9.95 5.52 10.28
N TRP A 44 -10.45 4.88 9.23
CA TRP A 44 -9.58 4.48 8.13
C TRP A 44 -10.32 4.27 6.81
N ILE A 45 -9.51 4.27 5.75
CA ILE A 45 -9.89 3.98 4.37
C ILE A 45 -8.89 2.97 3.82
N SER A 46 -9.37 1.94 3.13
CA SER A 46 -8.54 0.92 2.50
C SER A 46 -8.85 0.85 1.01
N LEU A 47 -7.79 0.92 0.21
CA LEU A 47 -7.78 0.67 -1.23
C LEU A 47 -7.46 -0.81 -1.44
N ILE A 48 -8.46 -1.61 -1.79
CA ILE A 48 -8.36 -3.06 -1.84
C ILE A 48 -8.32 -3.51 -3.30
N ALA A 49 -7.25 -4.18 -3.69
CA ALA A 49 -7.16 -4.88 -4.97
C ALA A 49 -6.30 -6.14 -4.82
N ASN A 50 -6.50 -7.12 -5.69
CA ASN A 50 -5.63 -8.30 -5.72
C ASN A 50 -4.22 -7.90 -6.22
N ALA A 51 -3.22 -8.76 -5.96
CA ALA A 51 -1.84 -8.47 -6.32
C ALA A 51 -1.67 -8.26 -7.85
N GLU A 52 -2.41 -9.03 -8.66
CA GLU A 52 -2.40 -8.91 -10.12
C GLU A 52 -2.83 -7.52 -10.58
N TRP A 53 -3.93 -6.98 -10.05
CA TRP A 53 -4.42 -5.64 -10.41
C TRP A 53 -3.40 -4.56 -10.08
N TRP A 54 -2.80 -4.63 -8.89
CA TRP A 54 -1.76 -3.68 -8.46
C TRP A 54 -0.55 -3.73 -9.40
N GLN A 55 -0.11 -4.94 -9.77
CA GLN A 55 1.02 -5.13 -10.67
C GLN A 55 0.70 -4.67 -12.10
N GLN A 56 -0.40 -5.11 -12.69
CA GLN A 56 -0.78 -4.72 -14.06
C GLN A 56 -0.98 -3.20 -14.18
N SER A 57 -1.56 -2.58 -13.15
CA SER A 57 -1.87 -1.15 -13.18
C SER A 57 -0.64 -0.27 -12.95
N LEU A 58 0.32 -0.72 -12.13
CA LEU A 58 1.38 0.15 -11.57
C LEU A 58 2.82 -0.40 -11.68
N LEU A 59 3.06 -1.66 -12.05
CA LEU A 59 4.39 -2.29 -11.95
C LEU A 59 5.44 -1.63 -12.84
N ALA A 60 5.10 -1.33 -14.10
CA ALA A 60 6.04 -0.72 -15.04
C ALA A 60 6.57 0.63 -14.51
N TYR A 61 5.68 1.45 -13.95
CA TYR A 61 6.04 2.72 -13.34
C TYR A 61 6.79 2.54 -12.02
N SER A 62 6.45 1.52 -11.23
CA SER A 62 7.11 1.21 -9.97
C SER A 62 8.57 0.82 -10.21
N ALA A 63 8.83 -0.01 -11.24
CA ALA A 63 10.16 -0.43 -11.61
C ALA A 63 11.03 0.76 -12.06
N LEU A 64 10.50 1.67 -12.88
CA LEU A 64 11.19 2.89 -13.28
C LEU A 64 11.54 3.76 -12.06
N TYR A 65 10.59 3.94 -11.15
CA TYR A 65 10.78 4.74 -9.95
C TYR A 65 11.89 4.16 -9.06
N LEU A 66 11.89 2.84 -8.86
CA LEU A 66 12.89 2.16 -8.02
C LEU A 66 14.27 2.10 -8.67
N ALA A 67 14.34 1.89 -10.00
CA ALA A 67 15.60 1.89 -10.73
C ALA A 67 16.35 3.22 -10.57
N GLU A 68 15.64 4.36 -10.66
CA GLU A 68 16.23 5.68 -10.43
C GLU A 68 16.70 5.85 -8.97
N ILE A 69 15.98 5.33 -7.98
CA ILE A 69 16.42 5.46 -6.57
C ILE A 69 17.65 4.60 -6.28
N VAL A 70 17.73 3.40 -6.87
CA VAL A 70 18.89 2.49 -6.77
C VAL A 70 20.09 3.08 -7.50
N LYS A 71 19.90 3.71 -8.65
CA LYS A 71 20.97 4.37 -9.42
C LYS A 71 21.63 5.51 -8.64
N GLU A 72 20.86 6.24 -7.85
CA GLU A 72 21.35 7.30 -6.96
C GLU A 72 21.98 6.76 -5.65
N ALA A 73 22.32 5.46 -5.58
CA ALA A 73 22.94 4.81 -4.42
C ALA A 73 24.40 5.25 -4.20
N GLY A 74 24.56 6.46 -3.67
CA GLY A 74 25.83 7.02 -3.25
C GLY A 74 25.83 7.48 -1.79
N LYS A 75 24.96 8.42 -1.39
CA LYS A 75 25.19 9.18 -0.12
C LYS A 75 23.98 9.68 0.68
N GLU A 76 22.72 9.43 0.29
CA GLU A 76 21.55 9.98 1.01
C GLU A 76 20.42 8.98 1.34
N THR A 77 19.58 9.31 2.33
CA THR A 77 18.37 8.54 2.71
C THR A 77 17.31 8.52 1.58
N TRP A 78 16.60 7.40 1.42
CA TRP A 78 15.62 7.16 0.34
C TRP A 78 14.50 8.21 0.26
N LYS A 79 14.09 8.76 1.41
CA LYS A 79 13.06 9.82 1.49
C LYS A 79 13.54 11.13 0.85
N SER A 80 14.82 11.47 0.95
CA SER A 80 15.40 12.63 0.27
C SER A 80 15.44 12.41 -1.25
N ARG A 81 15.74 11.19 -1.69
CA ARG A 81 15.81 10.81 -3.12
C ARG A 81 14.44 10.82 -3.81
N ALA A 82 13.40 10.34 -3.14
CA ALA A 82 12.04 10.35 -3.69
C ALA A 82 11.58 11.76 -4.10
N LYS A 83 11.98 12.79 -3.33
CA LYS A 83 11.69 14.18 -3.68
C LYS A 83 12.37 14.60 -4.99
N ALA A 84 13.63 14.21 -5.20
CA ALA A 84 14.36 14.51 -6.43
C ALA A 84 13.79 13.75 -7.64
N ILE A 85 13.38 12.49 -7.46
CA ILE A 85 12.95 11.61 -8.55
C ILE A 85 11.50 11.88 -9.01
N SER A 86 10.62 12.32 -8.10
CA SER A 86 9.25 12.75 -8.46
C SER A 86 9.21 13.88 -9.51
N ILE A 87 10.31 14.63 -9.64
CA ILE A 87 10.52 15.69 -10.63
C ILE A 87 10.97 15.13 -11.98
N LEU A 88 11.77 14.05 -11.99
CA LEU A 88 12.35 13.44 -13.19
C LEU A 88 11.37 12.53 -13.95
N VAL A 89 10.45 11.86 -13.24
CA VAL A 89 9.43 11.01 -13.86
C VAL A 89 8.28 11.88 -14.40
N THR A 90 8.43 12.36 -15.64
CA THR A 90 7.54 13.35 -16.29
C THR A 90 6.44 12.76 -17.17
N GLY A 91 6.29 11.43 -17.23
CA GLY A 91 5.24 10.76 -18.00
C GLY A 91 3.86 10.72 -17.32
N LYS A 92 2.79 10.38 -18.07
CA LYS A 92 1.48 9.95 -17.53
C LYS A 92 1.69 8.71 -16.65
N ASN A 93 2.02 8.93 -15.38
CA ASN A 93 2.35 7.89 -14.42
C ASN A 93 1.13 7.64 -13.51
N ASN A 94 0.57 6.44 -13.57
CA ASN A 94 -0.58 6.04 -12.77
C ASN A 94 -0.29 6.09 -11.25
N ILE A 95 0.94 5.84 -10.83
CA ILE A 95 1.37 6.01 -9.43
C ILE A 95 1.26 7.47 -9.02
N LYS A 96 1.75 8.39 -9.86
CA LYS A 96 1.67 9.84 -9.62
C LYS A 96 0.24 10.34 -9.54
N LYS A 97 -0.63 9.89 -10.46
CA LYS A 97 -2.07 10.22 -10.41
C LYS A 97 -2.71 9.73 -9.10
N MET A 98 -2.45 8.47 -8.73
CA MET A 98 -2.96 7.87 -7.49
C MET A 98 -2.46 8.61 -6.25
N ALA A 99 -1.15 8.89 -6.19
CA ALA A 99 -0.53 9.60 -5.09
C ALA A 99 -1.08 11.03 -4.94
N LEU A 100 -1.31 11.72 -6.06
CA LEU A 100 -1.91 13.05 -6.06
C LEU A 100 -3.35 13.03 -5.53
N ALA A 101 -4.16 12.08 -5.98
CA ALA A 101 -5.53 11.90 -5.49
C ALA A 101 -5.53 11.60 -3.98
N ILE A 102 -4.67 10.68 -3.52
CA ILE A 102 -4.53 10.37 -2.08
C ILE A 102 -4.08 11.61 -1.30
N TRP A 103 -3.08 12.35 -1.79
CA TRP A 103 -2.57 13.55 -1.11
C TRP A 103 -3.64 14.63 -0.96
N ARG A 104 -4.39 14.92 -2.03
CA ARG A 104 -5.53 15.85 -2.01
C ARG A 104 -6.64 15.38 -1.09
N PHE A 105 -6.86 14.08 -1.04
CA PHE A 105 -7.87 13.50 -0.19
C PHE A 105 -7.51 13.60 1.30
N LYS A 106 -6.23 13.36 1.65
CA LYS A 106 -5.73 13.48 3.03
C LYS A 106 -6.00 14.84 3.66
N SER A 107 -5.99 15.93 2.89
CA SER A 107 -6.28 17.28 3.42
C SER A 107 -7.75 17.51 3.76
N LYS A 108 -8.66 16.69 3.21
CA LYS A 108 -10.11 16.73 3.46
C LYS A 108 -10.55 15.79 4.59
N LEU A 109 -9.69 14.87 5.02
CA LEU A 109 -10.00 13.87 6.04
C LEU A 109 -9.74 14.37 7.47
N PRO A 110 -10.45 13.82 8.48
CA PRO A 110 -10.07 14.00 9.88
C PRO A 110 -8.61 13.57 10.11
N ARG A 111 -7.88 14.29 10.98
CA ARG A 111 -6.44 14.05 11.22
C ARG A 111 -6.11 12.62 11.69
N ARG A 112 -7.05 11.96 12.35
CA ARG A 112 -6.91 10.58 12.85
C ARG A 112 -7.09 9.53 11.77
N THR A 113 -7.61 9.89 10.61
CA THR A 113 -7.99 8.94 9.56
C THR A 113 -6.75 8.43 8.82
N GLN A 114 -6.63 7.12 8.77
CA GLN A 114 -5.53 6.43 8.10
C GLN A 114 -5.95 5.94 6.71
N ILE A 115 -5.01 5.92 5.76
CA ILE A 115 -5.24 5.40 4.41
C ILE A 115 -4.32 4.20 4.20
N TYR A 116 -4.89 3.10 3.72
CA TYR A 116 -4.18 1.85 3.48
C TYR A 116 -4.22 1.45 2.01
N ALA A 117 -3.11 0.94 1.49
CA ALA A 117 -3.11 0.06 0.32
C ALA A 117 -3.22 -1.38 0.81
N SER A 118 -4.08 -2.19 0.20
CA SER A 118 -4.41 -3.51 0.76
C SER A 118 -4.63 -4.60 -0.27
N LEU A 119 -4.31 -5.82 0.13
CA LEU A 119 -4.71 -7.07 -0.53
C LEU A 119 -5.96 -7.64 0.18
N PRO A 120 -6.88 -8.28 -0.57
CA PRO A 120 -8.07 -8.89 0.01
C PRO A 120 -7.76 -10.16 0.83
N GLU A 121 -6.55 -10.71 0.73
CA GLU A 121 -6.08 -11.84 1.52
C GLU A 121 -5.44 -11.39 2.83
N PRO A 122 -5.60 -12.14 3.93
CA PRO A 122 -6.31 -13.42 4.04
C PRO A 122 -7.81 -13.27 4.29
N ASN A 123 -8.28 -12.06 4.58
CA ASN A 123 -9.68 -11.74 4.75
C ASN A 123 -9.98 -10.37 4.14
N GLN A 124 -11.21 -10.19 3.67
CA GLN A 124 -11.65 -9.01 2.94
C GLN A 124 -11.86 -7.74 3.81
N PHE A 125 -11.71 -7.83 5.13
CA PHE A 125 -11.95 -6.72 6.06
C PHE A 125 -10.67 -6.04 6.52
N LEU A 126 -9.71 -6.81 7.04
CA LEU A 126 -8.43 -6.31 7.53
C LEU A 126 -7.29 -6.62 6.56
N GLY A 127 -7.37 -7.75 5.85
CA GLY A 127 -6.48 -8.11 4.75
C GLY A 127 -4.99 -8.01 5.06
N SER A 128 -4.20 -7.83 4.00
CA SER A 128 -2.80 -7.46 4.10
C SER A 128 -2.69 -5.99 3.80
N ARG A 129 -2.25 -5.16 4.75
CA ARG A 129 -2.39 -3.70 4.64
C ARG A 129 -1.09 -2.96 4.89
N LEU A 130 -0.78 -2.02 4.00
CA LEU A 130 0.29 -1.04 4.14
C LEU A 130 -0.32 0.33 4.44
N LEU A 131 0.12 0.97 5.52
CA LEU A 131 -0.25 2.37 5.82
C LEU A 131 0.46 3.33 4.87
N ILE A 132 -0.30 4.20 4.20
CA ILE A 132 0.21 5.28 3.36
C ILE A 132 0.47 6.52 4.21
N SER A 133 1.69 6.59 4.75
CA SER A 133 2.11 7.59 5.73
C SER A 133 2.72 8.86 5.12
N GLY A 134 2.99 8.85 3.81
CA GLY A 134 3.61 9.96 3.08
C GLY A 134 2.95 11.31 3.34
N LYS A 135 3.79 12.33 3.56
CA LYS A 135 3.36 13.71 3.89
C LYS A 135 3.24 14.61 2.67
N ASP A 136 3.85 14.21 1.56
CA ASP A 136 3.80 14.87 0.27
C ASP A 136 3.59 13.81 -0.82
N THR A 137 3.25 14.26 -2.03
CA THR A 137 2.94 13.38 -3.15
C THR A 137 4.11 12.45 -3.48
N GLY A 138 5.36 12.92 -3.46
CA GLY A 138 6.54 12.10 -3.80
C GLY A 138 6.77 10.97 -2.80
N LEU A 139 6.56 11.21 -1.50
CA LEU A 139 6.63 10.15 -0.49
C LEU A 139 5.50 9.12 -0.66
N ILE A 140 4.30 9.56 -1.05
CA ILE A 140 3.17 8.65 -1.32
C ILE A 140 3.46 7.81 -2.58
N GLU A 141 4.01 8.42 -3.64
CA GLU A 141 4.47 7.71 -4.84
C GLU A 141 5.45 6.60 -4.49
N LEU A 142 6.46 6.92 -3.67
CA LEU A 142 7.46 5.96 -3.21
C LEU A 142 6.81 4.80 -2.43
N GLU A 143 5.92 5.10 -1.49
CA GLU A 143 5.24 4.07 -0.70
C GLU A 143 4.41 3.12 -1.57
N ILE A 144 3.70 3.65 -2.57
CA ILE A 144 2.94 2.84 -3.55
C ILE A 144 3.89 2.02 -4.42
N ALA A 145 4.99 2.61 -4.93
CA ALA A 145 5.93 1.90 -5.77
C ALA A 145 6.61 0.73 -5.02
N LEU A 146 7.03 0.97 -3.77
CA LEU A 146 7.62 -0.06 -2.91
C LEU A 146 6.59 -1.15 -2.58
N PHE A 147 5.34 -0.78 -2.29
CA PHE A 147 4.27 -1.74 -2.10
C PHE A 147 4.15 -2.69 -3.29
N VAL A 148 3.96 -2.14 -4.49
CA VAL A 148 3.79 -2.90 -5.74
C VAL A 148 5.00 -3.78 -6.03
N HIS A 149 6.21 -3.28 -5.76
CA HIS A 149 7.45 -4.04 -5.95
C HIS A 149 7.55 -5.26 -5.03
N HIS A 150 7.16 -5.12 -3.76
CA HIS A 150 7.21 -6.19 -2.78
C HIS A 150 6.06 -7.19 -2.87
N LEU A 151 4.99 -6.87 -3.62
CA LEU A 151 3.80 -7.74 -3.76
C LEU A 151 4.10 -9.21 -4.10
N PRO A 152 5.02 -9.57 -5.02
CA PRO A 152 5.30 -10.98 -5.29
C PRO A 152 5.75 -11.76 -4.05
N HIS A 153 6.55 -11.13 -3.18
CA HIS A 153 7.05 -11.75 -1.95
C HIS A 153 5.95 -11.86 -0.90
N VAL A 154 5.10 -10.84 -0.80
CA VAL A 154 3.91 -10.87 0.08
C VAL A 154 2.95 -11.98 -0.36
N SER A 155 2.66 -12.08 -1.66
CA SER A 155 1.82 -13.15 -2.21
C SER A 155 2.42 -14.54 -1.93
N ALA A 156 3.73 -14.72 -2.15
CA ALA A 156 4.40 -15.99 -1.86
C ALA A 156 4.32 -16.37 -0.37
N LEU A 157 4.47 -15.41 0.53
CA LEU A 157 4.30 -15.61 1.98
C LEU A 157 2.86 -16.06 2.31
N ILE A 158 1.86 -15.38 1.75
CA ILE A 158 0.44 -15.69 1.95
C ILE A 158 0.13 -17.10 1.45
N GLU A 159 0.59 -17.47 0.24
CA GLU A 159 0.34 -18.78 -0.33
C GLU A 159 1.03 -19.91 0.45
N ARG A 160 2.25 -19.68 0.94
CA ARG A 160 2.93 -20.64 1.83
C ARG A 160 2.10 -20.91 3.09
N HIS A 161 1.66 -19.86 3.76
CA HIS A 161 0.83 -19.98 4.96
C HIS A 161 -0.54 -20.63 4.69
N LYS A 162 -1.13 -20.41 3.50
CA LYS A 162 -2.33 -21.15 3.08
C LYS A 162 -2.05 -22.65 2.92
N ALA A 163 -0.93 -23.01 2.29
CA ALA A 163 -0.54 -24.41 2.08
C ALA A 163 -0.22 -25.15 3.40
N GLU A 164 0.38 -24.44 4.35
CA GLU A 164 0.70 -24.95 5.70
C GLU A 164 -0.49 -24.91 6.67
N ASN A 165 -1.63 -24.35 6.23
CA ASN A 165 -2.81 -24.11 7.06
C ASN A 165 -2.54 -23.23 8.30
N THR A 166 -1.54 -22.34 8.21
CA THR A 166 -1.09 -21.40 9.25
C THR A 166 -1.59 -19.99 8.93
N ARG A 167 -2.90 -19.74 9.11
CA ARG A 167 -3.49 -18.43 8.78
C ARG A 167 -3.33 -17.45 9.95
N PRO A 168 -3.07 -16.16 9.69
CA PRO A 168 -2.99 -15.19 10.76
C PRO A 168 -4.38 -14.83 11.30
N VAL A 169 -4.43 -14.42 12.57
CA VAL A 169 -5.69 -14.06 13.27
C VAL A 169 -6.40 -12.88 12.60
N SER A 170 -5.66 -11.81 12.33
CA SER A 170 -6.22 -10.53 11.87
C SER A 170 -5.79 -10.14 10.45
N GLY A 171 -4.74 -10.74 9.91
CA GLY A 171 -4.15 -10.37 8.62
C GLY A 171 -2.65 -10.10 8.70
N TYR A 172 -2.08 -9.52 7.63
CA TYR A 172 -0.67 -9.13 7.57
C TYR A 172 -0.53 -7.61 7.64
N PHE A 173 0.31 -7.12 8.54
CA PHE A 173 0.62 -5.71 8.67
C PHE A 173 1.93 -5.42 7.95
N LEU A 174 1.85 -4.56 6.94
CA LEU A 174 2.96 -4.23 6.07
C LEU A 174 3.53 -2.88 6.48
N LYS A 175 4.86 -2.78 6.57
CA LYS A 175 5.54 -1.55 6.94
C LYS A 175 6.81 -1.38 6.12
N ILE A 176 6.92 -0.25 5.43
CA ILE A 176 8.14 0.12 4.72
C ILE A 176 9.16 0.68 5.72
N LEU A 177 10.35 0.09 5.74
CA LEU A 177 11.47 0.50 6.58
C LEU A 177 12.26 1.64 5.92
N GLY A 178 13.14 2.29 6.71
CA GLY A 178 13.91 3.45 6.24
C GLY A 178 14.87 3.18 5.07
N ASN A 179 15.21 1.91 4.84
CA ASN A 179 16.03 1.42 3.74
C ASN A 179 15.21 0.92 2.53
N GLY A 180 13.88 1.01 2.57
CA GLY A 180 12.99 0.54 1.50
C GLY A 180 12.59 -0.94 1.60
N ASP A 181 13.12 -1.67 2.57
CA ASP A 181 12.67 -3.05 2.85
C ASP A 181 11.23 -3.06 3.35
N LEU A 182 10.54 -4.17 3.11
CA LEU A 182 9.19 -4.39 3.64
C LEU A 182 9.26 -5.30 4.85
N GLN A 183 8.85 -4.80 6.00
CA GLN A 183 8.53 -5.61 7.16
C GLN A 183 7.09 -6.11 7.05
N VAL A 184 6.89 -7.40 7.25
CA VAL A 184 5.58 -8.05 7.32
C VAL A 184 5.40 -8.66 8.70
N GLU A 185 4.41 -8.19 9.43
CA GLU A 185 4.07 -8.65 10.78
C GLU A 185 2.72 -9.37 10.78
N TRP A 186 2.59 -10.45 11.54
CA TRP A 186 1.33 -11.17 11.72
C TRP A 186 1.29 -11.90 13.06
N CYS A 187 0.08 -12.17 13.56
CA CYS A 187 -0.15 -13.03 14.71
C CYS A 187 -0.63 -14.40 14.22
N ASP A 188 0.09 -15.47 14.53
CA ASP A 188 -0.28 -16.83 14.16
C ASP A 188 -1.51 -17.30 14.96
N ALA A 189 -2.49 -17.91 14.29
CA ALA A 189 -3.71 -18.34 14.96
C ALA A 189 -3.53 -19.58 15.85
N GLY A 190 -2.51 -20.41 15.59
CA GLY A 190 -2.24 -21.62 16.36
C GLY A 190 -1.48 -21.34 17.64
N SER A 191 -0.41 -20.55 17.57
CA SER A 191 0.44 -20.21 18.72
C SER A 191 0.03 -18.93 19.44
N LEU A 192 -0.74 -18.06 18.79
CA LEU A 192 -1.03 -16.68 19.24
C LEU A 192 0.22 -15.81 19.41
N GLU A 193 1.36 -16.24 18.88
CA GLU A 193 2.60 -15.48 18.87
C GLU A 193 2.64 -14.49 17.70
N ASN A 194 3.34 -13.38 17.90
CA ASN A 194 3.61 -12.41 16.85
C ASN A 194 4.90 -12.77 16.12
N TYR A 195 4.81 -12.86 14.79
CA TYR A 195 5.94 -13.09 13.91
C TYR A 195 6.18 -11.88 13.02
N SER A 196 7.43 -11.74 12.58
CA SER A 196 7.88 -10.69 11.68
C SER A 196 8.84 -11.28 10.66
N SER A 197 8.70 -10.85 9.40
CA SER A 197 9.64 -11.15 8.32
C SER A 197 10.03 -9.87 7.61
N ILE A 198 11.28 -9.78 7.15
CA ILE A 198 11.79 -8.62 6.40
C ILE A 198 12.11 -9.07 4.98
N MET A 199 11.54 -8.37 4.01
CA MET A 199 11.75 -8.57 2.57
C MET A 199 12.68 -7.49 2.03
N SER A 200 13.86 -7.91 1.58
CA SER A 200 14.93 -7.01 1.13
C SER A 200 14.61 -6.38 -0.23
N LEU A 201 14.81 -5.07 -0.33
CA LEU A 201 14.71 -4.35 -1.60
C LEU A 201 15.86 -4.71 -2.55
N ASN A 202 17.07 -4.91 -2.03
CA ASN A 202 18.25 -5.12 -2.86
C ASN A 202 18.30 -6.53 -3.47
N GLU A 203 17.88 -7.54 -2.72
CA GLU A 203 17.83 -8.93 -3.22
C GLU A 203 16.77 -9.11 -4.32
N SER A 204 15.71 -8.30 -4.28
CA SER A 204 14.61 -8.36 -5.24
C SER A 204 14.88 -7.57 -6.53
N VAL A 205 15.75 -6.56 -6.50
CA VAL A 205 16.19 -5.81 -7.70
C VAL A 205 17.27 -6.58 -8.46
N ALA A 206 18.22 -7.22 -7.76
CA ALA A 206 19.30 -8.00 -8.39
C ALA A 206 18.76 -9.13 -9.29
N ARG A 207 17.76 -9.90 -8.81
CA ARG A 207 17.16 -11.03 -9.54
C ARG A 207 16.34 -10.66 -10.78
N ARG A 208 16.01 -9.37 -10.99
CA ARG A 208 15.29 -8.90 -12.18
C ARG A 208 16.22 -8.34 -13.27
N SER A 209 17.51 -8.25 -12.96
CA SER A 209 18.54 -7.72 -13.85
C SER A 209 19.33 -8.84 -14.57
N GLU A 210 19.05 -10.10 -14.23
CA GLU A 210 19.54 -11.33 -14.87
C GLU A 210 18.47 -11.91 -15.79
#